data_AF-A0A972SDJ9-F1
#
_entry.id   AF-A0A972SDJ9-F1
#
_cell.length_a   1.000
_cell.length_b   1.000
_cell.length_c   1.000
_cell.angle_alpha   90.00
_cell.angle_beta   90.00
_cell.angle_gamma   90.00
#
_symmetry.space_group_name_H-M   'P 1'
#
loop_
_entity.id
_entity.type
_entity.pdbx_description
1 polymer ?
#
loop_
_entity_poly.entity_id
_entity_poly.type
_entity_poly.pdbx_seq_one_letter_code
_entity_poly.pdbx_strand_id
1 'polypeptide(L)'
;MRLQSIFQWGLIALLGALLIFAFTGILVSALVAFLSPEGLAFLLGFIGAWVFANRLLFGYGSFLLAAEAYLAKDEVNLEELKEKTGEPKERLENLSPVALFALWLQHLEYFRYAYYGLFTLLLILMLLSKFNLLGALALGNYLEGAFWGAAVITLFVFAFEITAGYLMDRIRSEKGAAL
;
A
#
# COMPACT_ATOMS: atom_id res chain seq x y z
N MET A 1 8.10 -22.12 52.40
CA MET A 1 8.60 -22.30 51.02
C MET A 1 7.60 -22.96 50.06
N ARG A 2 6.89 -24.05 50.41
CA ARG A 2 5.96 -24.74 49.47
C ARG A 2 4.72 -23.93 49.08
N LEU A 3 4.11 -23.19 50.01
CA LEU A 3 2.88 -22.44 49.75
C LEU A 3 3.06 -21.26 48.76
N GLN A 4 4.20 -20.56 48.85
CA GLN A 4 4.54 -19.44 47.96
C GLN A 4 4.82 -19.91 46.53
N SER A 5 5.46 -21.08 46.38
CA SER A 5 5.68 -21.71 45.08
C SER A 5 4.37 -22.16 44.43
N ILE A 6 3.45 -22.78 45.20
CA ILE A 6 2.11 -23.15 44.70
C ILE A 6 1.32 -21.91 44.24
N PHE A 7 1.38 -20.81 45.01
CA PHE A 7 0.70 -19.56 44.66
C PHE A 7 1.28 -18.90 43.41
N GLN A 8 2.61 -18.94 43.24
CA GLN A 8 3.30 -18.46 42.03
C GLN A 8 2.92 -19.28 40.79
N TRP A 9 2.90 -20.61 40.90
CA TRP A 9 2.45 -21.46 39.81
C TRP A 9 0.97 -21.25 39.47
N GLY A 10 0.12 -20.99 40.48
CA GLY A 10 -1.27 -20.61 40.28
C GLY A 10 -1.43 -19.29 39.53
N LEU A 11 -0.62 -18.27 39.87
CA LEU A 11 -0.59 -17.00 39.15
C LEU A 11 -0.10 -17.14 37.70
N ILE A 12 0.94 -17.95 37.47
CA ILE A 12 1.45 -18.23 36.12
C ILE A 12 0.38 -18.97 35.29
N ALA A 13 -0.30 -19.94 35.87
CA ALA A 13 -1.40 -20.66 35.21
C ALA A 13 -2.58 -19.72 34.88
N LEU A 14 -2.94 -18.82 35.81
CA LEU A 14 -3.98 -17.81 35.59
C LEU A 14 -3.61 -16.85 34.46
N LEU A 15 -2.37 -16.35 34.46
CA LEU A 15 -1.85 -15.47 33.41
C LEU A 15 -1.84 -16.18 32.05
N GLY A 16 -1.39 -17.43 32.01
CA GLY A 16 -1.44 -18.27 30.81
C GLY A 16 -2.87 -18.45 30.28
N ALA A 17 -3.83 -18.71 31.16
CA ALA A 17 -5.25 -18.81 30.79
C ALA A 17 -5.79 -17.49 30.23
N LEU A 18 -5.47 -16.35 30.85
CA LEU A 18 -5.88 -15.02 30.37
C LEU A 18 -5.29 -14.70 29.00
N LEU A 19 -4.04 -15.05 28.75
CA LEU A 19 -3.40 -14.87 27.44
C LEU A 19 -4.06 -15.75 26.37
N ILE A 20 -4.41 -16.99 26.70
CA ILE A 20 -5.16 -17.88 25.80
C ILE A 20 -6.54 -17.27 25.50
N PHE A 21 -7.29 -16.84 26.52
CA PHE A 21 -8.60 -16.20 26.32
C PHE A 21 -8.52 -14.92 25.48
N ALA A 22 -7.51 -14.08 25.70
CA ALA A 22 -7.29 -12.88 24.90
C ALA A 22 -6.99 -13.24 23.44
N PHE A 23 -6.09 -14.21 23.21
CA PHE A 23 -5.75 -14.67 21.86
C PHE A 23 -6.97 -15.30 21.15
N THR A 24 -7.71 -16.17 21.82
CA THR A 24 -8.94 -16.77 21.28
C THR A 24 -10.01 -15.71 21.04
N GLY A 25 -10.16 -14.72 21.92
CA GLY A 25 -11.08 -13.60 21.74
C GLY A 25 -10.73 -12.76 20.52
N ILE A 26 -9.45 -12.47 20.30
CA ILE A 26 -8.97 -11.78 19.09
C ILE A 26 -9.22 -12.63 17.84
N LEU A 27 -8.90 -13.93 17.90
CA LEU A 27 -9.10 -14.85 16.79
C LEU A 27 -10.58 -14.97 16.41
N VAL A 28 -11.47 -15.16 17.39
CA VAL A 28 -12.92 -15.24 17.18
C VAL A 28 -13.44 -13.90 16.65
N SER A 29 -12.97 -12.77 17.18
CA SER A 29 -13.36 -11.45 16.65
C SER A 29 -12.91 -11.26 15.20
N ALA A 30 -11.70 -11.71 14.86
CA ALA A 30 -11.20 -11.68 13.49
C ALA A 30 -12.02 -12.59 12.56
N LEU A 31 -12.36 -13.80 13.02
CA LEU A 31 -13.20 -14.74 12.27
C LEU A 31 -14.63 -14.22 12.07
N VAL A 32 -15.24 -13.67 13.11
CA VAL A 32 -16.58 -13.07 13.05
C VAL A 32 -16.57 -11.84 12.14
N ALA A 33 -15.54 -10.99 12.22
CA ALA A 33 -15.36 -9.89 11.29
C ALA A 33 -15.24 -10.41 9.86
N PHE A 34 -14.41 -11.44 9.60
CA PHE A 34 -14.21 -12.00 8.26
C PHE A 34 -15.46 -12.67 7.68
N LEU A 35 -16.29 -13.29 8.52
CA LEU A 35 -17.53 -13.97 8.13
C LEU A 35 -18.75 -13.03 8.11
N SER A 36 -18.59 -11.76 8.49
CA SER A 36 -19.63 -10.76 8.36
C SER A 36 -19.75 -10.25 6.92
N PRO A 37 -20.95 -9.84 6.47
CA PRO A 37 -21.10 -9.22 5.15
C PRO A 37 -20.23 -7.97 4.96
N GLU A 38 -19.98 -7.20 6.02
CA GLU A 38 -19.09 -6.04 6.04
C GLU A 38 -17.62 -6.44 5.88
N GLY A 39 -17.18 -7.52 6.53
CA GLY A 39 -15.82 -8.04 6.36
C GLY A 39 -15.56 -8.63 4.98
N LEU A 40 -16.56 -9.28 4.38
CA LEU A 40 -16.47 -9.69 2.98
C LEU A 40 -16.38 -8.48 2.05
N ALA A 41 -17.16 -7.43 2.31
CA ALA A 41 -17.05 -6.18 1.55
C ALA A 41 -15.66 -5.54 1.71
N PHE A 42 -15.09 -5.55 2.92
CA PHE A 42 -13.70 -5.14 3.17
C PHE A 42 -12.71 -5.94 2.32
N LEU A 43 -12.81 -7.27 2.30
CA LEU A 43 -11.91 -8.10 1.50
C LEU A 43 -12.05 -7.82 0.01
N LEU A 44 -13.27 -7.64 -0.48
CA LEU A 44 -13.51 -7.27 -1.88
C LEU A 44 -12.89 -5.91 -2.22
N GLY A 45 -13.03 -4.94 -1.33
CA GLY A 45 -12.37 -3.64 -1.45
C GLY A 45 -10.85 -3.75 -1.47
N PHE A 46 -10.30 -4.54 -0.55
CA PHE A 46 -8.86 -4.80 -0.45
C PHE A 46 -8.31 -5.48 -1.70
N ILE A 47 -8.90 -6.60 -2.13
CA ILE A 47 -8.46 -7.37 -3.30
C ILE A 47 -8.67 -6.55 -4.57
N GLY A 48 -9.81 -5.86 -4.70
CA GLY A 48 -10.09 -4.98 -5.82
C GLY A 48 -9.02 -3.89 -5.93
N ALA A 49 -8.77 -3.16 -4.85
CA ALA A 49 -7.73 -2.15 -4.81
C ALA A 49 -6.34 -2.72 -5.07
N TRP A 50 -6.01 -3.91 -4.55
CA TRP A 50 -4.74 -4.60 -4.81
C TRP A 50 -4.54 -4.85 -6.30
N VAL A 51 -5.53 -5.44 -6.97
CA VAL A 51 -5.45 -5.77 -8.40
C VAL A 51 -5.27 -4.50 -9.24
N PHE A 52 -6.02 -3.44 -8.95
CA PHE A 52 -5.89 -2.16 -9.65
C PHE A 52 -4.59 -1.41 -9.32
N ALA A 53 -4.10 -1.52 -8.08
CA ALA A 53 -2.86 -0.90 -7.63
C ALA A 53 -1.60 -1.68 -8.05
N ASN A 54 -1.74 -2.91 -8.53
CA ASN A 54 -0.63 -3.84 -8.73
C ASN A 54 0.53 -3.22 -9.53
N ARG A 55 0.20 -2.53 -10.63
CA ARG A 55 1.20 -1.86 -11.47
C ARG A 55 1.89 -0.68 -10.78
N LEU A 56 1.20 0.02 -9.89
CA LEU A 56 1.78 1.10 -9.09
C LEU A 56 2.65 0.58 -7.95
N LEU A 57 2.18 -0.44 -7.21
CA LEU A 57 2.94 -1.04 -6.12
C LEU A 57 4.27 -1.60 -6.61
N PHE A 58 4.24 -2.41 -7.67
CA PHE A 58 5.46 -2.94 -8.27
C PHE A 58 6.27 -1.88 -9.03
N GLY A 59 5.60 -0.94 -9.70
CA GLY A 59 6.24 0.15 -10.43
C GLY A 59 7.06 1.05 -9.51
N TYR A 60 6.44 1.60 -8.46
CA TYR A 60 7.16 2.39 -7.45
C TYR A 60 8.13 1.54 -6.64
N GLY A 61 7.77 0.32 -6.26
CA GLY A 61 8.66 -0.58 -5.52
C GLY A 61 9.97 -0.87 -6.25
N SER A 62 9.90 -1.17 -7.55
CA SER A 62 11.12 -1.37 -8.37
C SER A 62 11.86 -0.07 -8.64
N PHE A 63 11.16 1.06 -8.78
CA PHE A 63 11.79 2.38 -8.85
C PHE A 63 12.61 2.68 -7.59
N LEU A 64 12.04 2.44 -6.40
CA LEU A 64 12.68 2.66 -5.11
C LEU A 64 14.01 1.92 -5.02
N LEU A 65 14.01 0.62 -5.35
CA LEU A 65 15.22 -0.20 -5.34
C LEU A 65 16.28 0.31 -6.32
N ALA A 66 15.88 0.64 -7.54
CA ALA A 66 16.81 1.15 -8.56
C ALA A 66 17.37 2.53 -8.20
N ALA A 67 16.54 3.41 -7.61
CA ALA A 67 16.93 4.73 -7.17
C ALA A 67 17.90 4.68 -5.98
N GLU A 68 17.66 3.79 -5.01
CA GLU A 68 18.59 3.57 -3.89
C GLU A 68 19.93 3.03 -4.37
N ALA A 69 19.94 2.03 -5.26
CA ALA A 69 21.17 1.50 -5.86
C ALA A 69 21.96 2.59 -6.60
N TYR A 70 21.26 3.44 -7.37
CA TYR A 70 21.89 4.57 -8.05
C TYR A 70 22.55 5.56 -7.07
N LEU A 71 21.85 5.93 -5.99
CA LEU A 71 22.38 6.84 -4.96
C LEU A 71 23.52 6.21 -4.16
N ALA A 72 23.52 4.88 -4.00
CA ALA A 72 24.63 4.14 -3.39
C ALA A 72 25.87 4.04 -4.31
N LYS A 73 25.77 4.51 -5.56
CA LYS A 73 26.79 4.37 -6.63
C LYS A 73 27.04 2.91 -7.03
N ASP A 74 26.05 2.05 -6.83
CA ASP A 74 26.08 0.69 -7.36
C ASP A 74 25.86 0.70 -8.88
N GLU A 75 26.27 -0.36 -9.57
CA GLU A 75 26.03 -0.51 -11.01
C GLU A 75 24.53 -0.65 -11.28
N VAL A 76 23.97 0.35 -11.94
CA VAL A 76 22.57 0.34 -12.36
C VAL A 76 22.49 -0.08 -13.83
N ASN A 77 21.69 -1.10 -14.12
CA ASN A 77 21.48 -1.56 -15.49
C ASN A 77 20.64 -0.54 -16.28
N LEU A 78 21.29 0.21 -17.16
CA LEU A 78 20.65 1.23 -17.99
C LEU A 78 19.66 0.66 -18.99
N GLU A 79 19.87 -0.56 -19.49
CA GLU A 79 18.92 -1.19 -20.41
C GLU A 79 17.61 -1.52 -19.69
N GLU A 80 17.71 -2.06 -18.47
CA GLU A 80 16.52 -2.32 -17.65
C GLU A 80 15.76 -1.03 -17.35
N LEU A 81 16.47 0.06 -17.01
CA LEU A 81 15.85 1.37 -16.79
C LEU A 81 15.11 1.89 -18.02
N LYS A 82 15.70 1.73 -19.22
CA LYS A 82 15.08 2.14 -20.48
C LYS A 82 13.74 1.42 -20.70
N GLU A 83 13.68 0.12 -20.42
CA GLU A 83 12.45 -0.67 -20.58
C GLU A 83 11.32 -0.22 -19.65
N LYS A 84 11.64 0.31 -18.47
CA LYS A 84 10.65 0.79 -17.50
C LYS A 84 10.02 2.13 -17.88
N THR A 85 10.64 2.90 -18.77
CA THR A 85 10.12 4.23 -19.19
C THR A 85 8.90 4.15 -20.11
N GLY A 86 8.68 3.02 -20.79
CA GLY A 86 7.59 2.87 -21.77
C GLY A 86 7.78 3.67 -23.07
N GLU A 87 8.92 4.33 -23.27
CA GLU A 87 9.25 5.10 -24.46
C GLU A 87 10.04 4.27 -25.50
N PRO A 88 10.02 4.65 -26.79
CA PRO A 88 10.80 3.99 -27.83
C PRO A 88 12.31 4.09 -27.56
N LYS A 89 13.04 2.98 -27.78
CA LYS A 89 14.49 2.89 -27.49
C LYS A 89 15.32 4.01 -28.12
N GLU A 90 14.96 4.41 -29.35
CA GLU A 90 15.60 5.49 -30.12
C GLU A 90 15.57 6.84 -29.38
N ARG A 91 14.53 7.12 -28.60
CA ARG A 91 14.41 8.37 -27.82
C ARG A 91 15.23 8.34 -26.53
N LEU A 92 15.70 7.16 -26.12
CA LEU A 92 16.35 6.91 -24.84
C LEU A 92 17.88 6.75 -24.94
N GLU A 93 18.44 6.57 -26.14
CA GLU A 93 19.87 6.26 -26.34
C GLU A 93 20.82 7.32 -25.77
N ASN A 94 20.42 8.59 -25.78
CA ASN A 94 21.25 9.72 -25.35
C ASN A 94 20.80 10.35 -24.02
N LEU A 95 19.84 9.73 -23.32
CA LEU A 95 19.33 10.29 -22.08
C LEU A 95 20.20 9.93 -20.89
N SER A 96 20.45 10.92 -20.03
CA SER A 96 21.14 10.67 -18.76
C SER A 96 20.29 9.77 -17.85
N PRO A 97 20.90 9.00 -16.93
CA PRO A 97 20.18 8.12 -16.00
C PRO A 97 19.08 8.86 -15.22
N VAL A 98 19.34 10.10 -14.80
CA VAL A 98 18.36 10.97 -14.13
C VAL A 98 17.14 11.25 -15.01
N ALA A 99 17.34 11.44 -16.32
CA ALA A 99 16.22 11.63 -17.25
C ALA A 99 15.41 10.34 -17.43
N LEU A 100 16.08 9.17 -17.42
CA LEU A 100 15.41 7.87 -17.47
C LEU A 100 14.56 7.62 -16.22
N PHE A 101 15.06 7.92 -15.03
CA PHE A 101 14.26 7.85 -13.79
C PHE A 101 13.05 8.79 -13.83
N ALA A 102 13.21 10.01 -14.35
CA ALA A 102 12.10 10.95 -14.48
C ALA A 102 11.01 10.42 -15.43
N LEU A 103 11.40 9.89 -16.59
CA LEU A 103 10.46 9.30 -17.55
C LEU A 103 9.75 8.07 -17.00
N TRP A 104 10.45 7.25 -16.21
CA TRP A 104 9.84 6.11 -15.54
C TRP A 104 8.74 6.57 -14.56
N LEU A 105 9.00 7.57 -13.71
CA LEU A 105 7.94 8.11 -12.85
C LEU A 105 6.79 8.70 -13.65
N GLN A 106 7.08 9.40 -14.75
CA GLN A 106 6.07 9.96 -15.63
C GLN A 106 5.15 8.88 -16.23
N HIS A 107 5.72 7.74 -16.63
CA HIS A 107 4.95 6.58 -17.10
C HIS A 107 3.98 6.03 -16.04
N LEU A 108 4.34 6.10 -14.76
CA LEU A 108 3.48 5.68 -13.65
C LEU A 108 2.33 6.67 -13.38
N GLU A 109 2.44 7.93 -13.79
CA GLU A 109 1.42 8.95 -13.50
C GLU A 109 0.05 8.62 -14.10
N TYR A 110 0.00 8.05 -15.31
CA TYR A 110 -1.27 7.66 -15.92
C TYR A 110 -2.03 6.65 -15.04
N PHE A 111 -1.32 5.64 -14.54
CA PHE A 111 -1.90 4.62 -13.65
C PHE A 111 -2.26 5.23 -12.30
N ARG A 112 -1.46 6.18 -11.81
CA ARG A 112 -1.72 6.91 -10.56
C ARG A 112 -3.05 7.65 -10.62
N TYR A 113 -3.28 8.44 -11.67
CA TYR A 113 -4.51 9.20 -11.82
C TYR A 113 -5.73 8.30 -11.96
N ALA A 114 -5.63 7.21 -12.74
CA ALA A 114 -6.70 6.24 -12.87
C ALA A 114 -7.03 5.57 -11.51
N TYR A 115 -6.01 5.16 -10.77
CA TYR A 115 -6.15 4.51 -9.47
C TYR A 115 -6.78 5.43 -8.42
N TYR A 116 -6.24 6.64 -8.22
CA TYR A 116 -6.81 7.59 -7.26
C TYR A 116 -8.17 8.12 -7.70
N GLY A 117 -8.43 8.20 -9.01
CA GLY A 117 -9.76 8.51 -9.54
C GLY A 117 -10.80 7.48 -9.09
N LEU A 118 -10.49 6.18 -9.25
CA LEU A 118 -11.37 5.10 -8.80
C LEU A 118 -11.52 5.07 -7.27
N PHE A 119 -10.43 5.27 -6.53
CA PHE A 119 -10.48 5.33 -5.08
C PHE A 119 -11.33 6.51 -4.58
N THR A 120 -11.19 7.68 -5.22
CA THR A 120 -12.00 8.87 -4.91
C THR A 120 -13.47 8.63 -5.24
N LEU A 121 -13.77 7.95 -6.35
CA LEU A 121 -15.14 7.57 -6.68
C LEU A 121 -15.74 6.65 -5.61
N LEU A 122 -14.98 5.66 -5.12
CA LEU A 122 -15.41 4.78 -4.03
C LEU A 122 -15.68 5.56 -2.74
N LEU A 123 -14.82 6.53 -2.40
CA LEU A 123 -15.04 7.44 -1.28
C LEU A 123 -16.35 8.23 -1.43
N ILE A 124 -16.59 8.82 -2.61
CA ILE A 124 -17.83 9.58 -2.88
C ILE A 124 -19.05 8.67 -2.73
N LEU A 125 -19.04 7.48 -3.34
CA LEU A 125 -20.15 6.53 -3.24
C LEU A 125 -20.41 6.11 -1.79
N MET A 126 -19.35 5.85 -1.02
CA MET A 126 -19.46 5.52 0.41
C MET A 126 -20.09 6.67 1.19
N LEU A 127 -19.63 7.92 1.00
CA LEU A 127 -20.19 9.08 1.69
C LEU A 127 -21.65 9.31 1.32
N LEU A 128 -21.99 9.28 0.03
CA LEU A 128 -23.37 9.42 -0.44
C LEU A 128 -24.28 8.34 0.17
N SER A 129 -23.80 7.11 0.26
CA SER A 129 -24.56 6.02 0.88
C SER A 129 -24.72 6.20 2.39
N LYS A 130 -23.68 6.65 3.09
CA LYS A 130 -23.69 6.84 4.55
C LYS A 130 -24.60 7.98 4.99
N PHE A 131 -24.74 9.01 4.16
CA PHE A 131 -25.67 10.12 4.38
C PHE A 131 -27.08 9.88 3.82
N ASN A 132 -27.42 8.64 3.42
CA ASN A 132 -28.71 8.27 2.82
C ASN A 132 -29.10 9.10 1.57
N LEU A 133 -28.12 9.67 0.87
CA LEU A 133 -28.34 10.47 -0.34
C LEU A 133 -28.66 9.60 -1.57
N LEU A 134 -28.45 8.28 -1.46
CA LEU A 134 -28.74 7.28 -2.50
C LEU A 134 -30.11 6.60 -2.34
N GLY A 135 -30.97 7.08 -1.42
CA GLY A 135 -32.31 6.53 -1.20
C GLY A 135 -32.34 5.24 -0.37
N ALA A 136 -33.32 4.36 -0.61
CA ALA A 136 -33.62 3.15 0.17
C ALA A 136 -32.59 2.01 0.07
N LEU A 137 -31.42 2.24 -0.52
CA LEU A 137 -30.37 1.24 -0.64
C LEU A 137 -29.61 1.14 0.69
N ALA A 138 -29.85 0.07 1.44
CA ALA A 138 -29.10 -0.29 2.65
C ALA A 138 -27.66 -0.78 2.34
N LEU A 139 -26.93 -0.03 1.50
CA LEU A 139 -25.58 -0.38 1.05
C LEU A 139 -24.46 0.30 1.85
N GLY A 140 -24.80 1.21 2.79
CA GLY A 140 -23.85 2.06 3.49
C GLY A 140 -22.72 1.29 4.18
N ASN A 141 -23.07 0.27 4.98
CA ASN A 141 -22.09 -0.52 5.72
C ASN A 141 -21.18 -1.34 4.79
N TYR A 142 -21.69 -1.80 3.64
CA TYR A 142 -20.91 -2.55 2.65
C TYR A 142 -19.93 -1.65 1.90
N LEU A 143 -20.37 -0.48 1.46
CA LEU A 143 -19.50 0.50 0.82
C LEU A 143 -18.44 1.04 1.77
N GLU A 144 -18.79 1.21 3.05
CA GLU A 144 -17.83 1.54 4.10
C GLU A 144 -16.79 0.43 4.28
N GLY A 145 -17.22 -0.84 4.38
CA GLY A 145 -16.30 -1.97 4.44
C GLY A 145 -15.34 -1.99 3.25
N ALA A 146 -15.88 -1.94 2.03
CA ALA A 146 -15.09 -1.93 0.80
C ALA A 146 -14.13 -0.73 0.70
N PHE A 147 -14.57 0.46 1.11
CA PHE A 147 -13.72 1.64 1.19
C PHE A 147 -12.52 1.43 2.12
N TRP A 148 -12.77 0.93 3.34
CA TRP A 148 -11.69 0.69 4.30
C TRP A 148 -10.71 -0.39 3.83
N GLY A 149 -11.21 -1.43 3.15
CA GLY A 149 -10.35 -2.44 2.52
C GLY A 149 -9.46 -1.83 1.44
N ALA A 150 -10.04 -1.01 0.56
CA ALA A 150 -9.30 -0.32 -0.49
C ALA A 150 -8.28 0.68 0.08
N ALA A 151 -8.64 1.39 1.15
CA ALA A 151 -7.82 2.41 1.79
C ALA A 151 -6.48 1.86 2.29
N VAL A 152 -6.45 0.61 2.78
CA VAL A 152 -5.19 -0.05 3.19
C VAL A 152 -4.21 -0.08 2.02
N ILE A 153 -4.64 -0.54 0.85
CA ILE A 153 -3.79 -0.60 -0.34
C ILE A 153 -3.40 0.79 -0.81
N THR A 154 -4.35 1.73 -0.79
CA THR A 154 -4.10 3.11 -1.22
C THR A 154 -3.04 3.78 -0.35
N LEU A 155 -3.01 3.51 0.96
CA LEU A 155 -1.95 3.99 1.85
C LEU A 155 -0.57 3.46 1.45
N PHE A 156 -0.45 2.19 1.06
CA PHE A 156 0.82 1.65 0.56
C PHE A 156 1.26 2.30 -0.75
N VAL A 157 0.33 2.46 -1.71
CA VAL A 157 0.61 3.16 -2.97
C VAL A 157 1.09 4.59 -2.70
N PHE A 158 0.40 5.31 -1.82
CA PHE A 158 0.73 6.68 -1.45
C PHE A 158 2.11 6.78 -0.77
N ALA A 159 2.43 5.86 0.15
CA ALA A 159 3.73 5.82 0.80
C ALA A 159 4.87 5.57 -0.19
N PHE A 160 4.68 4.64 -1.13
CA PHE A 160 5.65 4.37 -2.18
C PHE A 160 5.81 5.55 -3.14
N GLU A 161 4.73 6.22 -3.51
CA GLU A 161 4.76 7.42 -4.34
C GLU A 161 5.56 8.55 -3.70
N ILE A 162 5.29 8.86 -2.42
CA ILE A 162 6.03 9.91 -1.70
C ILE A 162 7.52 9.57 -1.65
N THR A 163 7.84 8.31 -1.33
CA THR A 163 9.23 7.88 -1.20
C THR A 163 9.93 7.94 -2.56
N ALA A 164 9.26 7.55 -3.64
CA ALA A 164 9.79 7.64 -5.00
C ALA A 164 10.05 9.10 -5.41
N GLY A 165 9.13 10.02 -5.10
CA GLY A 165 9.32 11.45 -5.31
C GLY A 165 10.53 12.01 -4.53
N TYR A 166 10.64 11.66 -3.25
CA TYR A 166 11.77 12.05 -2.41
C TYR A 166 13.11 11.56 -2.97
N LEU A 167 13.21 10.29 -3.38
CA LEU A 167 14.44 9.76 -3.97
C LEU A 167 14.76 10.43 -5.31
N MET A 168 13.77 10.72 -6.13
CA MET A 168 13.97 11.43 -7.39
C MET A 168 14.55 12.83 -7.18
N ASP A 169 14.04 13.57 -6.19
CA ASP A 169 14.56 14.89 -5.84
C ASP A 169 16.00 14.81 -5.31
N ARG A 170 16.31 13.78 -4.53
CA ARG A 170 17.67 13.51 -4.08
C ARG A 170 18.62 13.22 -5.25
N ILE A 171 18.22 12.36 -6.19
CA ILE A 171 18.97 12.07 -7.42
C ILE A 171 19.26 13.35 -8.22
N ARG A 172 18.28 14.25 -8.33
CA ARG A 172 18.45 15.55 -9.01
C ARG A 172 19.44 16.45 -8.28
N SER A 173 19.38 16.48 -6.95
CA SER A 173 20.25 17.33 -6.12
C SER A 173 21.73 16.91 -6.20
N GLU A 174 22.03 15.62 -6.19
CA GLU A 174 23.41 15.11 -6.27
C GLU A 174 24.04 15.38 -7.65
N LYS A 175 23.25 15.36 -8.73
CA LYS A 175 23.71 15.77 -10.06
C LYS A 175 23.95 17.29 -10.17
N GLY A 176 23.13 18.09 -9.49
CA GLY A 176 23.29 19.54 -9.43
C GLY A 176 24.53 20.00 -8.64
N ALA A 177 25.04 19.18 -7.72
CA ALA A 177 26.24 19.46 -6.94
C ALA A 177 27.56 19.04 -7.63
N ALA A 178 27.48 18.38 -8.79
CA ALA A 178 28.63 17.87 -9.55
C ALA A 178 29.01 18.75 -10.77
N LEU A 179 28.44 19.97 -10.86
CA LEU A 179 28.78 21.02 -11.83
C LEU A 179 29.37 22.22 -11.09
#